data_AF-A0AAD5LTZ1-F1
#
_entry.id   AF-A0AAD5LTZ1-F1
#
_cell.length_a   1.000
_cell.length_b   1.000
_cell.length_c   1.000
_cell.angle_alpha   90.00
_cell.angle_beta   90.00
_cell.angle_gamma   90.00
#
_symmetry.space_group_name_H-M   'P 1'
#
loop_
_entity.id
_entity.type
_entity.pdbx_description
1 polymer ?
#
loop_
_entity_poly.entity_id
_entity_poly.type
_entity_poly.pdbx_seq_one_letter_code
_entity_poly.pdbx_strand_id
1 'polypeptide(L)'
;MLPIVAIVTLLAVFSRVYGDYLDINQCFVELPNIQLSVDPMAMETVEFKDDCLRACLRSQIRGKPCASLEHRPKDNACVLSEKIGKRRTESTRKKGNYFENVCARPQEGGRLVARLAGFQGGEGVLELAQRKRQNPKLLAIMTGLQENQDFHIFYAPDVELSSCHKINHLKDNLGKMLVTVDSDSRGMAVQPWTGLDDFHILSDDVIGKVVVVVDANTSNVVDCGELKIYGNTSDWYHALNGSDSVVGVIGIFLIAVLILG
;
A
#
# COMPACT_ATOMS: atom_id res chain seq x y z
N MET A 1 12.40 -42.22 39.47
CA MET A 1 13.41 -41.15 39.39
C MET A 1 13.45 -40.63 37.95
N LEU A 2 12.89 -39.45 37.71
CA LEU A 2 13.32 -38.52 36.64
C LEU A 2 14.68 -37.89 37.04
N PRO A 3 15.41 -37.10 36.21
CA PRO A 3 15.05 -36.46 34.92
C PRO A 3 16.14 -36.69 33.82
N ILE A 4 16.06 -36.25 32.56
CA ILE A 4 16.33 -34.90 32.01
C ILE A 4 16.11 -35.06 30.48
N VAL A 5 15.01 -34.58 29.91
CA VAL A 5 14.95 -33.34 29.09
C VAL A 5 16.19 -33.13 28.20
N ALA A 6 16.29 -33.89 27.11
CA ALA A 6 17.10 -33.50 25.96
C ALA A 6 16.26 -32.58 25.07
N ILE A 7 16.25 -31.32 25.49
CA ILE A 7 16.13 -30.09 24.73
C ILE A 7 16.17 -30.35 23.20
N VAL A 8 14.99 -30.47 22.59
CA VAL A 8 14.84 -30.10 21.18
C VAL A 8 14.80 -28.57 21.19
N THR A 9 15.99 -27.97 21.18
CA THR A 9 16.18 -26.56 20.87
C THR A 9 15.58 -26.32 19.50
N LEU A 10 14.32 -25.89 19.53
CA LEU A 10 13.84 -24.69 18.86
C LEU A 10 14.90 -24.11 17.90
N LEU A 11 15.04 -24.72 16.74
CA LEU A 11 15.29 -23.96 15.52
C LEU A 11 13.99 -23.20 15.24
N ALA A 12 13.66 -22.26 16.13
CA ALA A 12 13.03 -21.03 15.69
C ALA A 12 14.06 -20.44 14.74
N VAL A 13 13.96 -20.85 13.48
CA VAL A 13 14.30 -19.97 12.37
C VAL A 13 13.48 -18.74 12.66
N PHE A 14 14.10 -17.78 13.36
CA PHE A 14 13.72 -16.40 13.26
C PHE A 14 13.83 -16.13 11.78
N SER A 15 12.72 -16.32 11.07
CA SER A 15 12.48 -15.67 9.79
C SER A 15 12.49 -14.19 10.13
N ARG A 16 13.69 -13.62 10.29
CA ARG A 16 13.93 -12.21 10.02
C ARG A 16 13.61 -12.10 8.54
N VAL A 17 12.35 -11.83 8.26
CA VAL A 17 11.95 -11.19 7.02
C VAL A 17 12.64 -9.83 7.10
N TYR A 18 13.89 -9.79 6.64
CA TYR A 18 14.52 -8.54 6.25
C TYR A 18 13.51 -7.91 5.29
N GLY A 19 13.01 -6.72 5.61
CA GLY A 19 12.24 -5.95 4.64
C GLY A 19 13.09 -5.85 3.39
N ASP A 20 12.56 -6.31 2.25
CA ASP A 20 13.25 -6.13 0.97
C ASP A 20 13.25 -4.62 0.70
N TYR A 21 14.36 -3.96 1.03
CA TYR A 21 14.54 -2.53 0.85
C TYR A 21 14.03 -2.07 -0.51
N LEU A 22 12.99 -1.24 -0.52
CA LEU A 22 12.43 -0.72 -1.76
C LEU A 22 12.97 0.68 -2.03
N ASP A 23 13.90 0.77 -2.98
CA ASP A 23 14.27 2.05 -3.58
C ASP A 23 13.03 2.68 -4.22
N ILE A 24 12.65 3.88 -3.78
CA ILE A 24 11.49 4.61 -4.31
C ILE A 24 11.52 4.78 -5.83
N ASN A 25 12.70 4.77 -6.47
CA ASN A 25 12.79 4.81 -7.93
C ASN A 25 12.13 3.59 -8.58
N GLN A 26 12.10 2.44 -7.90
CA GLN A 26 11.42 1.23 -8.38
C GLN A 26 9.90 1.37 -8.40
N CYS A 27 9.34 2.35 -7.68
CA CYS A 27 7.92 2.69 -7.78
C CYS A 27 7.54 3.46 -9.04
N PHE A 28 8.52 3.87 -9.84
CA PHE A 28 8.28 4.73 -10.99
C PHE A 28 8.89 4.17 -12.27
N VAL A 29 8.06 4.06 -13.31
CA VAL A 29 8.52 3.67 -14.64
C VAL A 29 8.63 4.91 -15.50
N GLU A 30 9.83 5.21 -15.99
CA GLU A 30 10.07 6.27 -16.97
C GLU A 30 9.48 5.85 -18.32
N LEU A 31 8.54 6.62 -18.84
CA LEU A 31 7.92 6.34 -20.14
C LEU A 31 8.27 7.44 -21.15
N PRO A 32 9.12 7.14 -22.16
CA PRO A 32 9.44 8.11 -23.19
C PRO A 32 8.23 8.37 -24.10
N ASN A 33 8.12 9.59 -24.62
CA ASN A 33 7.06 10.00 -25.55
C ASN A 33 5.62 10.00 -24.98
N ILE A 34 5.48 9.95 -23.66
CA ILE A 34 4.22 10.23 -22.97
C ILE A 34 4.18 11.71 -22.55
N GLN A 35 2.98 12.29 -22.55
CA GLN A 35 2.71 13.60 -21.96
C GLN A 35 1.58 13.49 -20.94
N LEU A 36 1.62 14.33 -19.90
CA LEU A 36 0.53 14.42 -18.94
C LEU A 36 -0.79 14.78 -19.64
N SER A 37 -1.89 14.34 -19.04
CA SER A 37 -3.22 14.82 -19.41
C SER A 37 -3.29 16.34 -19.21
N VAL A 38 -4.15 17.00 -19.99
CA VAL A 38 -4.24 18.47 -20.10
C VAL A 38 -4.51 19.16 -18.76
N ASP A 39 -5.06 18.45 -17.78
CA ASP A 39 -5.38 18.96 -16.45
C ASP A 39 -4.41 18.38 -15.39
N PRO A 40 -3.37 19.12 -14.99
CA PRO A 40 -2.53 18.72 -13.89
C PRO A 40 -3.31 18.85 -12.57
N MET A 41 -3.11 17.89 -11.68
CA MET A 41 -3.71 17.90 -10.34
C MET A 41 -2.99 18.90 -9.42
N ALA A 42 -1.68 18.99 -9.55
CA ALA A 42 -0.84 19.87 -8.76
C ALA A 42 0.46 20.19 -9.51
N MET A 43 1.07 21.31 -9.16
CA MET A 43 2.40 21.70 -9.59
C MET A 43 3.21 22.07 -8.34
N GLU A 44 4.36 21.44 -8.18
CA GLU A 44 5.29 21.65 -7.07
C GLU A 44 6.60 22.23 -7.60
N THR A 45 7.25 23.09 -6.83
CA THR A 45 8.58 23.61 -7.20
C THR A 45 9.66 22.65 -6.69
N VAL A 46 10.35 21.96 -7.59
CA VAL A 46 11.41 21.01 -7.24
C VAL A 46 12.57 21.10 -8.22
N GLU A 47 13.78 20.95 -7.69
CA GLU A 47 15.00 20.93 -8.50
C GLU A 47 15.28 19.51 -9.02
N PHE A 48 15.20 18.51 -8.15
CA PHE A 48 15.64 17.15 -8.45
C PHE A 48 14.48 16.22 -8.81
N LYS A 49 14.76 15.27 -9.71
CA LYS A 49 13.83 14.19 -10.12
C LYS A 49 13.28 13.47 -8.88
N ASP A 50 14.16 13.16 -7.96
CA ASP A 50 13.90 12.39 -6.75
C ASP A 50 12.91 13.08 -5.80
N ASP A 51 12.93 14.41 -5.72
CA ASP A 51 11.92 15.20 -5.00
C ASP A 51 10.57 15.16 -5.71
N CYS A 52 10.57 15.17 -7.05
CA CYS A 52 9.35 15.04 -7.84
C CYS A 52 8.66 13.68 -7.61
N LEU A 53 9.43 12.59 -7.57
CA LEU A 53 8.91 11.25 -7.24
C LEU A 53 8.28 11.22 -5.84
N ARG A 54 8.97 11.76 -4.84
CA ARG A 54 8.44 11.85 -3.47
C ARG A 54 7.23 12.76 -3.35
N ALA A 55 7.15 13.83 -4.12
CA ALA A 55 5.96 14.69 -4.15
C ALA A 55 4.71 13.91 -4.59
N CYS A 56 4.85 13.02 -5.58
CA CYS A 56 3.78 12.13 -6.00
C CYS A 56 3.33 11.16 -4.89
N LEU A 57 4.28 10.55 -4.18
CA LEU A 57 3.98 9.67 -3.03
C LEU A 57 3.32 10.45 -1.88
N ARG A 58 3.78 11.65 -1.55
CA ARG A 58 3.14 12.52 -0.54
C ARG A 58 1.73 12.95 -0.95
N SER A 59 1.47 13.10 -2.26
CA SER A 59 0.13 13.35 -2.76
C SER A 59 -0.84 12.21 -2.38
N GLN A 60 -0.38 10.96 -2.51
CA GLN A 60 -1.16 9.78 -2.09
C GLN A 60 -1.50 9.84 -0.60
N ILE A 61 -0.53 10.16 0.26
CA ILE A 61 -0.74 10.33 1.71
C ILE A 61 -1.83 11.37 2.00
N ARG A 62 -1.84 12.48 1.24
CA ARG A 62 -2.83 13.57 1.36
C ARG A 62 -4.20 13.23 0.75
N GLY A 63 -4.39 12.02 0.21
CA GLY A 63 -5.64 11.60 -0.40
C GLY A 63 -5.87 12.14 -1.81
N LYS A 64 -4.80 12.58 -2.49
CA LYS A 64 -4.82 13.02 -3.88
C LYS A 64 -4.08 11.99 -4.73
N PRO A 65 -4.79 11.06 -5.39
CA PRO A 65 -4.15 9.95 -6.08
C PRO A 65 -3.19 10.45 -7.17
N CYS A 66 -1.90 10.19 -7.02
CA CYS A 66 -0.92 10.51 -8.05
C CYS A 66 -0.56 9.25 -8.84
N ALA A 67 -1.15 9.15 -10.04
CA ALA A 67 -0.91 8.06 -10.99
C ALA A 67 0.32 8.31 -11.86
N SER A 68 0.64 9.59 -12.12
CA SER A 68 1.82 9.96 -12.90
C SER A 68 2.33 11.35 -12.58
N LEU A 69 3.56 11.62 -13.02
CA LEU A 69 4.22 12.92 -12.86
C LEU A 69 5.13 13.26 -14.05
N GLU A 70 5.41 14.54 -14.23
CA GLU A 70 6.44 15.05 -15.16
C GLU A 70 7.41 15.96 -14.42
N HIS A 71 8.70 15.62 -14.42
CA HIS A 71 9.79 16.45 -13.89
C HIS A 71 10.30 17.40 -14.98
N ARG A 72 10.21 18.71 -14.72
CA ARG A 72 10.61 19.77 -15.65
C ARG A 72 11.81 20.52 -15.05
N PRO A 73 13.04 20.01 -15.24
CA PRO A 73 14.23 20.59 -14.61
C PRO A 73 14.52 22.03 -15.08
N LYS A 74 14.12 22.40 -16.30
CA LYS A 74 14.30 23.78 -16.80
C LYS A 74 13.45 24.81 -16.08
N ASP A 75 12.31 24.36 -15.55
CA ASP A 75 11.32 25.20 -14.89
C ASP A 75 11.33 25.01 -13.37
N ASN A 76 12.25 24.20 -12.84
CA ASN A 76 12.26 23.71 -11.45
C ASN A 76 10.87 23.24 -10.99
N ALA A 77 10.17 22.49 -11.85
CA ALA A 77 8.79 22.12 -11.62
C ALA A 77 8.58 20.61 -11.64
N CYS A 78 7.67 20.15 -10.79
CA CYS A 78 7.09 18.82 -10.82
C CYS A 78 5.60 18.95 -11.08
N VAL A 79 5.10 18.31 -12.13
CA VAL A 79 3.67 18.34 -12.45
C VAL A 79 3.08 16.97 -12.13
N LEU A 80 2.09 16.93 -11.24
CA LEU A 80 1.44 15.68 -10.80
C LEU A 80 0.10 15.48 -11.50
N SER A 81 -0.29 14.23 -11.75
CA SER A 81 -1.59 13.89 -12.34
C SER A 81 -2.21 12.65 -11.72
N GLU A 82 -3.54 12.68 -11.60
CA GLU A 82 -4.37 11.54 -11.21
C GLU A 82 -4.56 10.51 -12.33
N LYS A 83 -4.13 10.83 -13.55
CA LYS A 83 -4.30 9.99 -14.73
C LYS A 83 -2.95 9.60 -15.31
N ILE A 84 -2.93 8.45 -15.99
CA ILE A 84 -1.80 8.10 -16.86
C ILE A 84 -1.87 9.00 -18.10
N GLY A 85 -0.71 9.54 -18.48
CA GLY A 85 -0.52 10.38 -19.64
C GLY A 85 -0.82 9.67 -20.96
N LYS A 86 -0.95 10.46 -22.03
CA LYS A 86 -1.23 9.96 -23.39
C LYS A 86 0.04 9.98 -24.22
N ARG A 87 0.09 9.10 -25.22
CA ARG A 87 1.17 9.10 -26.21
C ARG A 87 1.14 10.41 -27.00
N ARG A 88 2.31 11.02 -27.17
CA ARG A 88 2.46 12.21 -28.02
C ARG A 88 2.11 11.88 -29.47
N THR A 89 1.38 12.78 -30.12
CA THR A 89 0.91 12.65 -31.50
C THR A 89 1.97 12.99 -32.56
N GLU A 90 3.17 13.48 -32.19
CA GLU A 90 4.20 13.90 -33.14
C GLU A 90 5.64 13.46 -32.79
N SER A 91 6.47 13.40 -33.84
CA SER A 91 7.73 12.65 -34.05
C SER A 91 8.99 13.19 -33.36
N THR A 92 8.90 14.05 -32.35
CA THR A 92 10.08 14.42 -31.55
C THR A 92 10.18 13.52 -30.33
N ARG A 93 11.07 12.52 -30.40
CA ARG A 93 11.49 11.74 -29.23
C ARG A 93 12.18 12.68 -28.23
N LYS A 94 11.43 13.25 -27.28
CA LYS A 94 12.05 13.85 -26.09
C LYS A 94 12.46 12.71 -25.15
N LYS A 95 13.70 12.76 -24.65
CA LYS A 95 14.12 11.91 -23.54
C LYS A 95 13.18 12.10 -22.34
N GLY A 96 12.92 11.00 -21.63
CA GLY A 96 11.82 10.87 -20.69
C GLY A 96 12.02 11.76 -19.47
N ASN A 97 10.99 12.53 -19.19
CA ASN A 97 10.82 13.31 -17.98
C ASN A 97 9.47 12.96 -17.33
N TYR A 98 8.79 11.95 -17.86
CA TYR A 98 7.48 11.49 -17.44
C TYR A 98 7.65 10.14 -16.75
N PHE A 99 6.98 9.99 -15.61
CA PHE A 99 7.05 8.80 -14.79
C PHE A 99 5.65 8.36 -14.38
N GLU A 100 5.37 7.07 -14.54
CA GLU A 100 4.16 6.43 -14.03
C GLU A 100 4.41 5.84 -12.65
N ASN A 101 3.51 6.08 -11.70
CA ASN A 101 3.55 5.47 -10.37
C ASN A 101 2.94 4.07 -10.41
N VAL A 102 3.79 3.05 -10.37
CA VAL A 102 3.36 1.65 -10.46
C VAL A 102 3.06 1.03 -9.10
N CYS A 103 3.65 1.54 -8.03
CA CYS A 103 3.43 1.05 -6.66
C CYS A 103 2.01 1.30 -6.16
N ALA A 104 1.42 2.45 -6.51
CA ALA A 104 0.10 2.87 -6.02
C ALA A 104 -1.03 2.69 -7.07
N ARG A 105 -0.88 1.78 -8.03
CA ARG A 105 -1.95 1.48 -9.01
C ARG A 105 -3.19 0.95 -8.29
N PRO A 106 -4.38 1.56 -8.47
CA PRO A 106 -5.59 1.14 -7.77
C PRO A 106 -5.87 -0.35 -7.96
N GLN A 107 -6.20 -1.04 -6.86
CA GLN A 107 -6.66 -2.43 -6.91
C GLN A 107 -8.18 -2.50 -6.98
N GLU A 108 -8.69 -3.54 -7.63
CA GLU A 108 -10.12 -3.83 -7.66
C GLU A 108 -10.58 -4.59 -6.41
N GLY A 109 -11.89 -4.56 -6.14
CA GLY A 109 -12.52 -5.22 -5.01
C GLY A 109 -12.88 -4.23 -3.89
N GLY A 110 -13.20 -4.77 -2.71
CA GLY A 110 -13.53 -3.98 -1.54
C GLY A 110 -12.26 -3.36 -0.99
N ARG A 111 -12.29 -2.06 -0.68
CA ARG A 111 -11.11 -1.31 -0.24
C ARG A 111 -11.33 -0.66 1.11
N LEU A 112 -10.33 -0.79 1.98
CA LEU A 112 -10.21 -0.04 3.22
C LEU A 112 -8.98 0.85 3.16
N VAL A 113 -9.05 1.98 3.85
CA VAL A 113 -7.94 2.92 4.01
C VAL A 113 -7.82 3.32 5.47
N ALA A 114 -6.59 3.34 5.97
CA ALA A 114 -6.22 3.98 7.21
C ALA A 114 -5.29 5.15 6.89
N ARG A 115 -5.67 6.35 7.33
CA ARG A 115 -4.76 7.49 7.35
C ARG A 115 -3.98 7.42 8.65
N LEU A 116 -2.67 7.27 8.51
CA LEU A 116 -1.73 7.15 9.60
C LEU A 116 -1.33 8.56 10.04
N ALA A 117 -1.51 8.84 11.32
CA ALA A 117 -1.07 10.08 11.94
C ALA A 117 -0.07 9.74 13.04
N GLY A 118 1.15 10.22 12.88
CA GLY A 118 2.26 9.96 13.77
C GLY A 118 2.30 10.86 14.98
N PHE A 119 2.89 10.34 16.06
CA PHE A 119 3.11 11.10 17.30
C PHE A 119 4.37 11.98 17.24
N GLN A 120 5.23 11.73 16.26
CA GLN A 120 6.50 12.46 16.05
C GLN A 120 6.53 13.24 14.73
N GLY A 121 5.36 13.53 14.14
CA GLY A 121 5.24 14.26 12.88
C GLY A 121 5.29 13.38 11.62
N GLY A 122 5.35 12.06 11.79
CA GLY A 122 5.11 11.09 10.72
C GLY A 122 3.68 11.17 10.19
N GLU A 123 3.50 10.95 8.90
CA GLU A 123 2.18 10.78 8.29
C GLU A 123 2.25 9.69 7.22
N GLY A 124 1.11 9.04 6.97
CA GLY A 124 1.05 8.00 5.98
C GLY A 124 -0.35 7.57 5.59
N VAL A 125 -0.39 6.66 4.64
CA VAL A 125 -1.60 5.98 4.21
C VAL A 125 -1.31 4.49 4.10
N LEU A 126 -2.21 3.68 4.66
CA LEU A 126 -2.27 2.26 4.45
C LEU A 126 -3.58 1.95 3.74
N GLU A 127 -3.50 1.24 2.63
CA GLU A 127 -4.67 0.76 1.90
C GLU A 127 -4.69 -0.76 1.85
N LEU A 128 -5.88 -1.31 1.98
CA LEU A 128 -6.16 -2.73 1.82
C LEU A 128 -7.18 -2.89 0.69
N ALA A 129 -6.98 -3.91 -0.15
CA ALA A 129 -7.91 -4.24 -1.22
C ALA A 129 -8.10 -5.75 -1.32
N GLN A 130 -9.35 -6.20 -1.45
CA GLN A 130 -9.64 -7.63 -1.56
C GLN A 130 -10.80 -7.88 -2.52
N ARG A 131 -10.57 -8.80 -3.46
CA ARG A 131 -11.64 -9.45 -4.21
C ARG A 131 -12.12 -10.68 -3.42
N LYS A 132 -13.41 -10.99 -3.51
CA LYS A 132 -14.00 -12.15 -2.84
C LYS A 132 -13.21 -13.44 -3.17
N ARG A 133 -12.97 -14.27 -2.15
CA ARG A 133 -12.19 -15.53 -2.24
C ARG A 133 -10.71 -15.38 -2.63
N GLN A 134 -10.17 -14.16 -2.66
CA GLN A 134 -8.74 -13.91 -2.84
C GLN A 134 -8.14 -13.37 -1.54
N ASN A 135 -6.83 -13.51 -1.37
CA ASN A 135 -6.12 -12.85 -0.28
C ASN A 135 -6.12 -11.33 -0.48
N PRO A 136 -6.27 -10.53 0.59
CA PRO A 136 -6.15 -9.09 0.49
C PRO A 136 -4.74 -8.70 0.07
N LYS A 137 -4.64 -7.55 -0.58
CA LYS A 137 -3.37 -6.87 -0.84
C LYS A 137 -3.28 -5.61 0.01
N LEU A 138 -2.06 -5.26 0.39
CA LEU A 138 -1.74 -4.07 1.18
C LEU A 138 -0.79 -3.16 0.41
N LEU A 139 -1.07 -1.86 0.45
CA LEU A 139 -0.16 -0.77 0.08
C LEU A 139 0.07 0.08 1.33
N ALA A 140 1.33 0.44 1.60
CA ALA A 140 1.65 1.42 2.64
C ALA A 140 2.61 2.47 2.08
N ILE A 141 2.33 3.74 2.36
CA ILE A 141 3.20 4.87 2.01
C ILE A 141 3.27 5.76 3.24
N MET A 142 4.47 5.98 3.77
CA MET A 142 4.71 6.78 4.97
C MET A 142 5.88 7.73 4.76
N THR A 143 5.86 8.87 5.45
CA THR A 143 6.93 9.86 5.42
C THR A 143 7.14 10.47 6.80
N GLY A 144 8.33 11.01 7.07
CA GLY A 144 8.66 11.58 8.37
C GLY A 144 9.05 10.54 9.41
N LEU A 145 9.42 9.33 8.96
CA LEU A 145 9.94 8.26 9.80
C LEU A 145 11.42 8.49 10.10
N GLN A 146 11.93 7.82 11.14
CA GLN A 146 13.38 7.70 11.32
C GLN A 146 14.00 7.02 10.10
N GLU A 147 15.14 7.53 9.65
CA GLU A 147 15.79 7.12 8.39
C GLU A 147 16.49 5.77 8.50
N ASN A 148 16.45 4.96 7.43
CA ASN A 148 17.12 3.67 7.32
C ASN A 148 16.75 2.70 8.46
N GLN A 149 15.46 2.62 8.79
CA GLN A 149 14.94 1.76 9.84
C GLN A 149 13.77 0.90 9.35
N ASP A 150 13.60 -0.25 10.00
CA ASP A 150 12.47 -1.14 9.78
C ASP A 150 11.30 -0.78 10.71
N PHE A 151 10.10 -0.85 10.15
CA PHE A 151 8.85 -0.62 10.84
C PHE A 151 7.90 -1.78 10.59
N HIS A 152 7.31 -2.30 11.66
CA HIS A 152 6.31 -3.35 11.59
C HIS A 152 4.92 -2.74 11.62
N ILE A 153 4.05 -3.15 10.70
CA ILE A 153 2.65 -2.72 10.65
C ILE A 153 1.77 -3.85 11.16
N PHE A 154 0.95 -3.55 12.16
CA PHE A 154 0.03 -4.48 12.80
C PHE A 154 -1.43 -4.08 12.57
N TYR A 155 -2.28 -5.08 12.39
CA TYR A 155 -3.72 -4.99 12.64
C TYR A 155 -3.98 -5.25 14.12
N ALA A 156 -4.52 -4.25 14.82
CA ALA A 156 -4.73 -4.26 16.27
C ALA A 156 -6.22 -3.99 16.59
N PRO A 157 -7.09 -5.02 16.52
CA PRO A 157 -8.54 -4.83 16.63
C PRO A 157 -9.03 -4.43 18.02
N ASP A 158 -8.20 -4.63 19.05
CA ASP A 158 -8.50 -4.36 20.46
C ASP A 158 -7.90 -3.03 20.93
N VAL A 159 -7.25 -2.29 20.04
CA VAL A 159 -6.66 -0.98 20.31
C VAL A 159 -7.66 0.11 19.95
N GLU A 160 -7.83 1.08 20.86
CA GLU A 160 -8.54 2.32 20.55
C GLU A 160 -7.59 3.36 19.94
N LEU A 161 -8.04 4.03 18.88
CA LEU A 161 -7.24 5.04 18.17
C LEU A 161 -6.73 6.16 19.11
N SER A 162 -7.57 6.59 20.06
CA SER A 162 -7.27 7.67 21.02
C SER A 162 -6.12 7.33 21.99
N SER A 163 -5.84 6.05 22.20
CA SER A 163 -4.86 5.54 23.16
C SER A 163 -3.70 4.80 22.52
N CYS A 164 -3.62 4.74 21.18
CA CYS A 164 -2.62 3.93 20.48
C CYS A 164 -1.16 4.34 20.80
N HIS A 165 -0.91 5.60 21.15
CA HIS A 165 0.42 6.10 21.58
C HIS A 165 0.88 5.55 22.94
N LYS A 166 -0.03 4.98 23.73
CA LYS A 166 0.26 4.43 25.07
C LYS A 166 0.65 2.95 25.01
N ILE A 167 0.54 2.34 23.83
CA ILE A 167 0.86 0.94 23.62
C ILE A 167 2.36 0.73 23.77
N ASN A 168 2.72 -0.37 24.42
CA ASN A 168 4.06 -0.90 24.42
C ASN A 168 4.04 -2.30 23.80
N HIS A 169 4.55 -2.43 22.56
CA HIS A 169 4.54 -3.70 21.82
C HIS A 169 5.21 -4.85 22.60
N LEU A 170 6.17 -4.56 23.49
CA LEU A 170 6.84 -5.60 24.28
C LEU A 170 5.97 -6.15 25.43
N LYS A 171 4.87 -5.48 25.76
CA LYS A 171 3.98 -5.84 26.87
C LYS A 171 2.55 -6.15 26.41
N ASP A 172 2.13 -5.54 25.31
CA ASP A 172 0.77 -5.65 24.79
C ASP A 172 0.74 -6.67 23.63
N ASN A 173 -0.26 -7.55 23.64
CA ASN A 173 -0.48 -8.48 22.54
C ASN A 173 -1.03 -7.73 21.33
N LEU A 174 -0.14 -7.22 20.48
CA LEU A 174 -0.52 -6.56 19.24
C LEU A 174 -0.98 -7.60 18.22
N GLY A 175 -2.26 -7.55 17.87
CA GLY A 175 -3.01 -8.54 17.10
C GLY A 175 -2.22 -9.29 16.03
N LYS A 176 -2.34 -8.89 14.76
CA LYS A 176 -1.66 -9.58 13.64
C LYS A 176 -0.68 -8.64 12.96
N MET A 177 0.59 -9.06 12.87
CA MET A 177 1.56 -8.40 12.00
C MET A 177 1.15 -8.60 10.54
N LEU A 178 1.06 -7.51 9.79
CA LEU A 178 0.69 -7.52 8.37
C LEU A 178 1.94 -7.55 7.50
N VAL A 179 2.89 -6.64 7.77
CA VAL A 179 4.06 -6.41 6.90
C VAL A 179 5.15 -5.66 7.67
N THR A 180 6.39 -5.82 7.22
CA THR A 180 7.53 -4.97 7.60
C THR A 180 7.88 -4.06 6.44
N VAL A 181 8.14 -2.80 6.72
CA VAL A 181 8.54 -1.79 5.73
C VAL A 181 9.76 -1.05 6.21
N ASP A 182 10.67 -0.73 5.29
CA ASP A 182 11.88 0.02 5.56
C ASP A 182 11.72 1.47 5.12
N SER A 183 12.32 2.39 5.88
CA SER A 183 12.44 3.79 5.48
C SER A 183 13.74 4.04 4.73
N ASP A 184 13.68 4.92 3.72
CA ASP A 184 14.84 5.40 3.01
C ASP A 184 15.65 6.41 3.85
N SER A 185 16.75 6.90 3.27
CA SER A 185 17.63 7.91 3.87
C SER A 185 16.99 9.30 3.99
N ARG A 186 15.69 9.43 3.75
CA ARG A 186 14.89 10.67 3.91
C ARG A 186 13.61 10.41 4.70
N GLY A 187 13.51 9.25 5.37
CA GLY A 187 12.41 8.90 6.23
C GLY A 187 11.11 8.59 5.50
N MET A 188 11.20 8.18 4.23
CA MET A 188 10.05 7.71 3.43
C MET A 188 10.08 6.19 3.30
N ALA A 189 8.97 5.53 3.62
CA ALA A 189 8.81 4.09 3.49
C ALA A 189 7.67 3.78 2.52
N VAL A 190 7.88 2.82 1.62
CA VAL A 190 6.86 2.40 0.65
C VAL A 190 6.80 0.88 0.57
N GLN A 191 5.64 0.32 0.90
CA GLN A 191 5.28 -1.04 0.57
C GLN A 191 4.35 -1.03 -0.64
N PRO A 192 4.77 -1.51 -1.82
CA PRO A 192 3.88 -1.66 -2.97
C PRO A 192 2.80 -2.69 -2.66
N TRP A 193 1.77 -2.76 -3.52
CA TRP A 193 0.71 -3.75 -3.38
C TRP A 193 1.24 -5.19 -3.22
N THR A 194 1.17 -5.71 -1.99
CA THR A 194 1.70 -7.01 -1.61
C THR A 194 0.59 -7.87 -1.02
N GLY A 195 0.56 -9.16 -1.37
CA GLY A 195 -0.44 -10.09 -0.82
C GLY A 195 -0.23 -10.33 0.67
N LEU A 196 -1.33 -10.41 1.42
CA LEU A 196 -1.31 -10.77 2.83
C LEU A 196 -1.93 -12.16 3.01
N ASP A 197 -1.17 -13.08 3.57
CA ASP A 197 -1.64 -14.43 3.85
C ASP A 197 -2.41 -14.49 5.18
N ASP A 198 -3.39 -15.38 5.25
CA ASP A 198 -4.23 -15.65 6.42
C ASP A 198 -4.92 -14.41 7.02
N PHE A 199 -5.21 -13.39 6.21
CA PHE A 199 -5.92 -12.18 6.63
C PHE A 199 -7.08 -11.92 5.68
N HIS A 200 -8.20 -11.41 6.18
CA HIS A 200 -9.37 -11.08 5.38
C HIS A 200 -9.96 -9.76 5.84
N ILE A 201 -10.28 -8.91 4.87
CA ILE A 201 -10.85 -7.57 5.12
C ILE A 201 -12.33 -7.50 4.81
N LEU A 202 -12.88 -8.40 3.97
CA LEU A 202 -14.30 -8.41 3.58
C LEU A 202 -15.23 -8.90 4.72
N SER A 203 -15.17 -8.21 5.86
CA SER A 203 -16.06 -8.33 7.01
C SER A 203 -16.25 -6.95 7.61
N ASP A 204 -17.47 -6.63 8.05
CA ASP A 204 -17.76 -5.36 8.71
C ASP A 204 -17.04 -5.23 10.06
N ASP A 205 -16.62 -6.35 10.68
CA ASP A 205 -15.85 -6.37 11.94
C ASP A 205 -14.46 -5.72 11.83
N VAL A 206 -13.95 -5.55 10.61
CA VAL A 206 -12.65 -4.93 10.32
C VAL A 206 -12.76 -3.41 10.22
N ILE A 207 -13.97 -2.88 9.97
CA ILE A 207 -14.22 -1.45 9.85
C ILE A 207 -14.13 -0.79 11.23
N GLY A 208 -13.47 0.36 11.31
CA GLY A 208 -13.25 1.09 12.56
C GLY A 208 -12.13 0.51 13.42
N LYS A 209 -11.48 -0.58 12.99
CA LYS A 209 -10.33 -1.18 13.69
C LYS A 209 -9.05 -0.45 13.37
N VAL A 210 -8.08 -0.54 14.27
CA VAL A 210 -6.85 0.24 14.22
C VAL A 210 -5.72 -0.56 13.59
N VAL A 211 -4.94 0.11 12.75
CA VAL A 211 -3.60 -0.32 12.35
C VAL A 211 -2.56 0.50 13.12
N VAL A 212 -1.48 -0.17 13.54
CA VAL A 212 -0.42 0.42 14.36
C VAL A 212 0.92 0.18 13.66
N VAL A 213 1.74 1.21 13.59
CA VAL A 213 3.11 1.14 13.06
C VAL A 213 4.07 1.20 14.24
N VAL A 214 4.98 0.25 14.30
CA VAL A 214 5.92 0.07 15.40
C VAL A 214 7.33 0.07 14.84
N ASP A 215 8.21 0.88 15.44
CA ASP A 215 9.65 0.83 15.17
C ASP A 215 10.21 -0.53 15.61
N ALA A 216 10.83 -1.26 14.70
CA ALA A 216 11.33 -2.62 14.95
C ALA A 216 12.46 -2.67 15.99
N ASN A 217 13.24 -1.60 16.11
CA ASN A 217 14.38 -1.53 17.03
C ASN A 217 13.95 -1.13 18.44
N THR A 218 13.03 -0.17 18.54
CA THR A 218 12.63 0.39 19.85
C THR A 218 11.32 -0.18 20.38
N SER A 219 10.55 -0.87 19.53
CA SER A 219 9.21 -1.38 19.84
C SER A 219 8.20 -0.29 20.23
N ASN A 220 8.52 0.98 19.93
CA ASN A 220 7.64 2.11 20.17
C ASN A 220 6.64 2.27 19.02
N VAL A 221 5.40 2.63 19.36
CA VAL A 221 4.42 3.05 18.35
C VAL A 221 4.84 4.40 17.78
N VAL A 222 4.95 4.46 16.45
CA VAL A 222 5.26 5.71 15.74
C VAL A 222 3.99 6.36 15.19
N ASP A 223 3.15 5.56 14.54
CA ASP A 223 1.92 6.00 13.88
C ASP A 223 0.78 5.02 14.13
N CYS A 224 -0.45 5.52 14.06
CA CYS A 224 -1.63 4.65 14.02
C CYS A 224 -2.74 5.26 13.16
N GLY A 225 -3.69 4.44 12.73
CA GLY A 225 -4.81 4.87 11.91
C GLY A 225 -5.99 3.91 11.99
N GLU A 226 -7.18 4.44 11.75
CA GLU A 226 -8.43 3.68 11.76
C GLU A 226 -8.81 3.26 10.34
N LEU A 227 -9.18 1.99 10.16
CA LEU A 227 -9.62 1.43 8.89
C LEU A 227 -11.04 1.90 8.53
N LYS A 228 -11.16 2.60 7.40
CA LYS A 228 -12.42 3.12 6.86
C LYS A 228 -12.62 2.64 5.43
N ILE A 229 -13.87 2.55 4.99
CA ILE A 229 -14.18 2.23 3.59
C ILE A 229 -13.55 3.31 2.68
N TYR A 230 -12.78 2.88 1.69
CA TYR A 230 -12.25 3.75 0.66
C TYR A 230 -13.29 3.93 -0.45
N GLY A 231 -13.63 5.17 -0.80
CA GLY A 231 -14.62 5.46 -1.85
C GLY A 231 -16.05 5.31 -1.36
N ASN A 232 -16.88 4.59 -2.10
CA ASN A 232 -18.31 4.45 -1.81
C ASN A 232 -18.63 3.13 -1.08
N THR A 233 -19.56 3.19 -0.13
CA THR A 233 -20.09 2.02 0.58
C THR A 233 -20.79 1.04 -0.36
N SER A 234 -21.36 1.50 -1.48
CA SER A 234 -21.92 0.60 -2.50
C SER A 234 -20.89 -0.38 -3.03
N ASP A 235 -19.69 0.10 -3.36
CA ASP A 235 -18.63 -0.69 -3.98
C ASP A 235 -18.09 -1.72 -2.98
N TRP A 236 -18.01 -1.32 -1.70
CA TRP A 236 -17.72 -2.23 -0.59
C TRP A 236 -18.71 -3.40 -0.53
N TYR A 237 -20.01 -3.10 -0.46
CA TYR A 237 -21.03 -4.15 -0.37
C TYR A 237 -21.13 -4.96 -1.66
N HIS A 238 -20.84 -4.38 -2.83
CA HIS A 238 -20.70 -5.13 -4.07
C HIS A 238 -19.54 -6.12 -4.02
N ALA A 239 -18.40 -5.76 -3.44
CA ALA A 239 -17.28 -6.69 -3.28
C ALA A 239 -17.56 -7.79 -2.24
N LEU A 240 -18.24 -7.45 -1.15
CA LEU A 240 -18.63 -8.37 -0.08
C LEU A 240 -19.69 -9.38 -0.56
N ASN A 241 -20.75 -8.87 -1.18
CA ASN A 241 -21.90 -9.64 -1.64
C ASN A 241 -21.76 -10.22 -3.05
N GLY A 242 -20.79 -9.73 -3.83
CA GLY A 242 -20.60 -10.09 -5.23
C GLY A 242 -20.74 -11.60 -5.45
N SER A 243 -21.67 -11.96 -6.33
CA SER A 243 -21.79 -13.30 -6.86
C SER A 243 -20.70 -13.47 -7.92
N ASP A 244 -19.94 -14.56 -7.85
CA ASP A 244 -19.15 -14.99 -9.01
C ASP A 244 -20.13 -15.07 -10.20
N SER A 245 -19.81 -14.40 -11.30
CA SER A 245 -20.53 -14.61 -12.54
C SER A 245 -20.17 -16.00 -13.05
N VAL A 246 -20.74 -17.05 -12.45
CA VAL A 246 -20.73 -18.41 -13.00
C VAL A 246 -21.73 -18.46 -14.16
N VAL A 247 -21.57 -17.57 -15.15
CA VAL A 247 -22.36 -17.55 -16.39
C VAL A 247 -21.55 -18.17 -17.54
N GLY A 248 -20.25 -18.44 -17.35
CA GLY A 248 -19.38 -18.95 -18.41
C GLY A 248 -19.32 -20.48 -18.58
N VAL A 249 -19.76 -21.30 -17.61
CA VAL A 249 -19.51 -22.76 -17.65
C VAL A 249 -20.76 -23.58 -18.01
N ILE A 250 -21.96 -23.03 -17.87
CA ILE A 250 -23.20 -23.76 -18.21
C ILE A 250 -23.48 -23.75 -19.73
N GLY A 251 -22.97 -22.75 -20.46
CA GLY A 251 -23.16 -22.64 -21.92
C GLY A 251 -22.37 -23.67 -22.76
N ILE A 252 -21.26 -24.19 -22.24
CA ILE A 252 -20.42 -25.17 -22.97
C ILE A 252 -20.94 -26.61 -22.77
N PHE A 253 -21.52 -26.92 -21.60
CA PHE A 253 -22.09 -28.25 -21.35
C PHE A 253 -23.39 -28.52 -22.13
N LEU A 254 -24.21 -27.50 -22.40
CA LEU A 254 -25.44 -27.67 -23.19
C LEU A 254 -25.16 -27.87 -24.69
N ILE A 255 -24.10 -27.26 -25.23
CA ILE A 255 -23.71 -27.47 -26.64
C ILE A 255 -23.08 -28.86 -26.83
N ALA A 256 -22.32 -29.36 -25.84
CA ALA A 256 -21.71 -30.70 -25.93
C ALA A 256 -22.75 -31.85 -25.92
N VAL A 257 -23.87 -31.69 -25.20
CA VAL A 257 -24.93 -32.71 -25.16
C VAL A 257 -25.81 -32.69 -26.42
N LEU A 258 -25.94 -31.54 -27.11
CA LEU A 258 -26.70 -31.42 -28.36
C LEU A 258 -25.94 -31.89 -29.62
N ILE A 259 -24.62 -32.03 -29.55
CA ILE A 259 -23.79 -32.48 -30.70
C ILE A 259 -23.50 -33.99 -30.62
N LEU A 260 -23.71 -34.63 -29.47
CA LEU A 260 -23.47 -36.07 -29.24
C LEU A 260 -24.76 -36.88 -29.00
N GLY A 261 -25.93 -36.28 -29.22
CA GLY A 261 -27.24 -36.94 -29.16
C GLY A 261 -27.88 -37.09 -30.53
#